data_AF-A0A4V1K3K3-F1
#
_entry.id   AF-A0A4V1K3K3-F1
#
_cell.length_a   1.000
_cell.length_b   1.000
_cell.length_c   1.000
_cell.angle_alpha   90.00
_cell.angle_beta   90.00
_cell.angle_gamma   90.00
#
_symmetry.space_group_name_H-M   'P 1'
#
loop_
_entity.id
_entity.type
_entity.pdbx_description
1 polymer ?
#
loop_
_entity_poly.entity_id
_entity_poly.type
_entity_poly.pdbx_seq_one_letter_code
_entity_poly.pdbx_strand_id
1 'polypeptide(L)'
;MLNPNQCVLYSGGAAGTEQFFGSLAESWGIEEVNYSFEGHPIERNRGVRVLTSEELALKDVSLTYVSKLMNREYTRAPIFRKV
;
A
#
# COMPACT_ATOMS: atom_id res chain seq x y z
N MET A 1 -19.06 17.09 -7.16
CA MET A 1 -18.19 16.00 -7.67
C MET A 1 -16.78 16.25 -7.16
N LEU A 2 -16.07 15.21 -6.75
CA LEU A 2 -14.70 15.31 -6.25
C LEU A 2 -13.75 15.56 -7.44
N ASN A 3 -12.83 16.52 -7.34
CA ASN A 3 -11.87 16.76 -8.41
C ASN A 3 -10.71 15.75 -8.32
N PRO A 4 -10.29 15.14 -9.44
CA PRO A 4 -9.17 14.19 -9.46
C PRO A 4 -7.88 14.74 -8.83
N ASN A 5 -7.58 16.02 -9.07
CA ASN A 5 -6.40 16.71 -8.51
C ASN A 5 -6.46 16.91 -6.98
N GLN A 6 -7.59 16.62 -6.34
CA GLN A 6 -7.74 16.64 -4.89
C GLN A 6 -7.69 15.23 -4.28
N CYS A 7 -7.44 14.22 -5.11
CA CYS A 7 -7.41 12.82 -4.71
C CYS A 7 -6.00 12.27 -4.82
N VAL A 8 -5.62 11.42 -3.87
CA VAL A 8 -4.39 10.64 -3.93
C VAL A 8 -4.74 9.18 -3.67
N LEU A 9 -4.35 8.30 -4.58
CA LEU A 9 -4.44 6.86 -4.40
C LEU A 9 -3.23 6.37 -3.62
N TYR A 10 -3.45 5.85 -2.41
CA TYR A 10 -2.42 5.16 -1.64
C TYR A 10 -2.61 3.64 -1.79
N SER A 11 -1.56 2.93 -2.19
CA SER A 11 -1.58 1.46 -2.34
C SER A 11 -0.26 0.80 -1.93
N GLY A 12 -0.24 -0.53 -1.83
CA GLY A 12 0.95 -1.33 -1.53
C GLY A 12 1.71 -1.81 -2.78
N GLY A 13 1.26 -1.43 -3.98
CA GLY A 13 1.89 -1.84 -5.24
C GLY A 13 1.76 -3.33 -5.57
N ALA A 14 0.78 -4.03 -4.97
CA ALA A 14 0.59 -5.46 -5.20
C ALA A 14 0.15 -5.77 -6.65
N ALA A 15 0.64 -6.88 -7.20
CA ALA A 15 0.27 -7.34 -8.53
C ALA A 15 -1.23 -7.64 -8.64
N GLY A 16 -1.81 -7.36 -9.82
CA GLY A 16 -3.24 -7.60 -10.10
C GLY A 16 -4.11 -6.39 -9.80
N THR A 17 -4.87 -6.42 -8.70
CA THR A 17 -5.92 -5.42 -8.43
C THR A 17 -5.36 -4.01 -8.24
N GLU A 18 -4.30 -3.85 -7.43
CA GLU A 18 -3.72 -2.53 -7.16
C GLU A 18 -3.02 -1.94 -8.39
N GLN A 19 -2.39 -2.79 -9.21
CA GLN A 19 -1.86 -2.39 -10.52
C GLN A 19 -2.95 -1.82 -11.44
N PHE A 20 -4.13 -2.43 -11.46
CA PHE A 20 -5.25 -1.94 -12.28
C PHE A 20 -5.77 -0.60 -11.76
N PHE A 21 -5.91 -0.45 -10.43
CA PHE A 21 -6.29 0.83 -9.83
C PHE A 21 -5.27 1.93 -10.07
N GLY A 22 -3.97 1.64 -10.00
CA GLY A 22 -2.92 2.61 -10.35
C GLY A 22 -2.99 3.05 -11.82
N SER A 23 -3.26 2.11 -12.73
CA SER A 23 -3.42 2.41 -14.16
C SER A 23 -4.66 3.30 -14.44
N LEU A 24 -5.75 3.06 -13.71
CA LEU A 24 -6.93 3.94 -13.74
C LEU A 24 -6.64 5.30 -13.10
N ALA A 25 -5.98 5.35 -11.95
CA ALA A 25 -5.63 6.61 -11.30
C ALA A 25 -4.80 7.50 -12.25
N GLU A 26 -3.83 6.91 -12.95
CA GLU A 26 -3.06 7.59 -13.98
C GLU A 26 -3.93 8.10 -15.14
N SER A 27 -4.82 7.27 -15.68
CA SER A 27 -5.68 7.69 -16.80
C SER A 27 -6.69 8.79 -16.42
N TRP A 28 -7.03 8.90 -15.13
CA TRP A 28 -7.93 9.93 -14.60
C TRP A 28 -7.16 11.15 -14.06
N GLY A 29 -5.83 11.19 -14.14
CA GLY A 29 -5.00 12.30 -13.66
C GLY A 29 -4.91 12.39 -12.13
N ILE A 30 -5.19 11.30 -11.42
CA ILE A 30 -5.10 11.19 -9.95
C ILE A 30 -3.64 10.89 -9.57
N GLU A 31 -3.16 11.53 -8.51
CA GLU A 31 -1.84 11.21 -7.94
C GLU A 31 -1.84 9.82 -7.30
N GLU A 32 -0.77 9.05 -7.47
CA GLU A 32 -0.63 7.73 -6.86
C GLU A 32 0.64 7.67 -6.00
N VAL A 33 0.54 7.03 -4.84
CA VAL A 33 1.64 6.72 -3.93
C VAL A 33 1.58 5.23 -3.61
N ASN A 34 2.59 4.50 -4.06
CA ASN A 34 2.71 3.06 -3.92
C ASN A 34 3.80 2.76 -2.88
N TYR A 35 3.41 2.33 -1.69
CA TYR A 35 4.36 1.92 -0.67
C TYR A 35 4.91 0.53 -0.98
N SER A 36 6.22 0.39 -0.89
CA SER A 36 6.90 -0.90 -1.09
C SER A 36 8.06 -1.02 -0.11
N PHE A 37 8.70 -2.17 -0.04
CA PHE A 37 9.88 -2.42 0.80
C PHE A 37 10.90 -3.26 0.02
N GLU A 38 12.13 -3.30 0.51
CA GLU A 38 13.21 -4.01 -0.15
C GLU A 38 12.87 -5.50 -0.37
N GLY A 39 13.00 -5.96 -1.62
CA GLY A 39 12.70 -7.34 -2.02
C GLY A 39 11.21 -7.62 -2.32
N HIS A 40 10.33 -6.62 -2.28
CA HIS A 40 8.95 -6.78 -2.71
C HIS A 40 8.82 -6.60 -4.24
N PRO A 41 8.29 -7.60 -4.98
CA PRO A 41 8.08 -7.45 -6.42
C PRO A 41 7.00 -6.40 -6.68
N ILE A 42 7.37 -5.34 -7.40
CA ILE A 42 6.48 -4.26 -7.82
C ILE A 42 6.29 -4.32 -9.33
N GLU A 43 5.04 -4.22 -9.77
CA GLU A 43 4.68 -4.19 -11.20
C GLU A 43 4.68 -2.76 -11.76
N ARG A 44 4.53 -1.76 -10.91
CA ARG A 44 4.51 -0.33 -11.28
C ARG A 44 5.61 0.41 -10.54
N ASN A 45 6.40 1.20 -11.27
CA ASN A 45 7.47 2.05 -10.72
C ASN A 45 7.02 3.50 -10.44
N ARG A 46 5.83 3.91 -10.91
CA ARG A 46 5.28 5.25 -10.71
C ARG A 46 4.75 5.41 -9.29
N GLY A 47 5.07 6.55 -8.66
CA GLY A 47 4.63 6.87 -7.30
C GLY A 47 5.22 5.96 -6.21
N VAL A 48 6.24 5.15 -6.52
CA VAL A 48 6.78 4.20 -5.57
C VAL A 48 7.59 4.89 -4.48
N ARG A 49 7.20 4.65 -3.23
CA ARG A 49 7.95 5.03 -2.05
C ARG A 49 8.40 3.76 -1.34
N VAL A 50 9.69 3.47 -1.44
CA VAL A 50 10.31 2.35 -0.72
C VAL A 50 10.49 2.76 0.75
N LEU A 51 9.83 2.05 1.66
CA LEU A 51 9.93 2.25 3.09
C LEU A 51 11.24 1.67 3.62
N THR A 52 11.92 2.42 4.48
CA THR A 52 13.12 1.91 5.17
C THR A 52 12.74 0.94 6.29
N SER A 53 13.70 0.15 6.77
CA SER A 53 13.48 -0.74 7.92
C SER A 53 13.07 0.01 9.18
N GLU A 54 13.54 1.25 9.35
CA GLU A 54 13.19 2.13 10.47
C GLU A 54 11.75 2.61 10.38
N GLU A 55 11.29 3.02 9.18
CA GLU A 55 9.90 3.42 8.93
C GLU A 55 8.91 2.25 9.14
N LEU A 56 9.31 1.04 8.76
CA LEU A 56 8.52 -0.18 9.01
C LEU A 56 8.43 -0.49 10.51
N ALA A 57 9.52 -0.35 11.26
CA ALA A 57 9.56 -0.62 12.70
C ALA A 57 8.73 0.39 13.51
N LEU A 58 8.71 1.67 13.09
CA LEU A 58 7.92 2.75 13.72
C LEU A 58 6.42 2.49 13.71
N LYS A 59 5.93 1.67 12.78
CA LYS A 59 4.51 1.36 12.61
C LYS A 59 4.14 -0.10 12.94
N ASP A 60 5.00 -0.84 13.65
CA ASP A 60 4.69 -2.21 14.08
C ASP A 60 3.54 -2.19 15.09
N VAL A 61 2.31 -2.30 14.59
CA VAL A 61 1.09 -2.39 15.37
C VAL A 61 0.79 -3.85 15.68
N SER A 62 0.32 -4.12 16.90
CA SER A 62 -0.07 -5.47 17.28
C SER A 62 -1.15 -5.99 16.33
N LEU A 63 -0.87 -7.09 15.61
CA LEU A 63 -1.87 -7.75 14.75
C LEU A 63 -3.15 -8.10 15.54
N THR A 64 -3.03 -8.41 16.83
CA THR A 64 -4.17 -8.65 17.71
C THR A 64 -5.09 -7.42 17.82
N TYR A 65 -4.50 -6.22 17.83
CA TYR A 65 -5.24 -4.96 17.86
C TYR A 65 -5.93 -4.70 16.52
N VAL A 66 -5.23 -4.85 15.40
CA VAL A 66 -5.79 -4.65 14.05
C VAL A 66 -6.90 -5.66 13.76
N SER A 67 -6.72 -6.94 14.11
CA SER A 67 -7.75 -7.97 13.92
C SER A 67 -9.05 -7.64 14.65
N LYS A 68 -8.95 -7.12 15.88
CA LYS A 68 -10.13 -6.70 16.66
C LYS A 68 -10.80 -5.47 16.07
N LEU A 69 -10.02 -4.49 15.64
CA LEU A 69 -10.54 -3.25 15.06
C LEU A 69 -11.26 -3.50 13.72
N MET A 70 -10.69 -4.35 12.87
CA MET A 70 -11.20 -4.64 11.53
C MET A 70 -12.15 -5.85 11.48
N ASN A 71 -12.38 -6.49 12.63
CA ASN A 71 -13.19 -7.71 12.78
C ASN A 71 -12.82 -8.81 11.76
N ARG A 72 -11.52 -9.04 11.56
CA ARG A 72 -10.97 -9.98 10.58
C ARG A 72 -9.70 -10.66 11.12
N GLU A 73 -9.48 -11.92 10.76
CA GLU A 73 -8.21 -12.59 11.03
C GLU A 73 -7.19 -12.31 9.92
N TYR A 74 -5.96 -11.99 10.34
CA TYR A 74 -4.82 -11.74 9.46
C TYR A 74 -3.78 -12.85 9.58
N THR A 75 -3.08 -13.12 8.48
CA THR A 75 -2.04 -14.14 8.43
C THR A 75 -0.83 -13.69 9.23
N ARG A 76 -0.20 -14.60 9.99
CA ARG A 76 1.01 -14.33 10.79
C ARG A 76 2.31 -14.43 9.99
N ALA A 77 2.23 -14.48 8.67
CA ALA A 77 3.40 -14.61 7.81
C ALA A 77 4.31 -13.38 8.01
N PRO A 78 5.65 -13.55 8.10
CA PRO A 78 6.57 -12.43 8.36
C PRO A 78 6.45 -11.31 7.33
N ILE A 79 6.08 -11.64 6.08
CA ILE A 79 5.89 -10.68 5.01
C ILE A 79 4.67 -9.77 5.22
N PHE A 80 3.64 -10.24 5.92
CA PHE A 80 2.42 -9.47 6.18
C PHE A 80 2.67 -8.29 7.11
N ARG A 81 3.72 -8.35 7.95
CA ARG A 81 4.13 -7.24 8.83
C ARG A 81 4.95 -6.16 8.12
N LYS A 82 5.34 -6.38 6.86
CA LYS A 82 6.15 -5.44 6.09
C LYS A 82 5.31 -4.49 5.22
N VAL A 83 3.98 -4.52 5.37
CA VAL A 83 3.01 -3.77 4.58
C VAL A 83 2.24 -2.80 5.46
#